data_AF-A0A961TH86-F1
#
_entry.id   AF-A0A961TH86-F1
#
_cell.length_a   1.000
_cell.length_b   1.000
_cell.length_c   1.000
_cell.angle_alpha   90.00
_cell.angle_beta   90.00
_cell.angle_gamma   90.00
#
_symmetry.space_group_name_H-M   'P 1'
#
loop_
_entity.id
_entity.type
_entity.pdbx_description
1 polymer ?
#
loop_
_entity_poly.entity_id
_entity_poly.type
_entity_poly.pdbx_seq_one_letter_code
_entity_poly.pdbx_strand_id
1 'polypeptide(L)'
;MKETRGRGNWRGLLAGLVIGVVLAGGAFVVFGPGHLQVLMGHDGHDMNMVVHTGMHNQHHGADGTGHDEANMPGLKGENASARESEELAIMFRNFETLSRTVTELPNGIRTVTKSSDETVMAALASHVSGMIGRVETKDDPKIFIQSPTLDIFFARGDKIHSEIDMTDEGIVVVQTSDDPEIVAALHKHAAEVSAMAERGMQAVHEMMMQRAGN
;
A
#
# COMPACT_ATOMS: atom_id res chain seq x y z
N MET A 1 -57.49 -43.59 6.37
CA MET A 1 -56.24 -44.21 6.84
C MET A 1 -55.08 -43.56 6.10
N LYS A 2 -54.14 -42.95 6.84
CA LYS A 2 -52.71 -42.66 6.57
C LYS A 2 -52.29 -42.46 5.10
N GLU A 3 -51.62 -41.39 4.66
CA GLU A 3 -50.50 -40.69 5.29
C GLU A 3 -50.18 -39.43 4.47
N THR A 4 -49.89 -38.32 5.15
CA THR A 4 -49.44 -37.04 4.59
C THR A 4 -47.95 -37.12 4.22
N ARG A 5 -47.58 -36.78 2.98
CA ARG A 5 -46.16 -36.55 2.62
C ARG A 5 -45.91 -35.04 2.49
N GLY A 6 -45.07 -34.56 3.40
CA GLY A 6 -44.81 -33.14 3.67
C GLY A 6 -43.96 -32.44 2.61
N ARG A 7 -44.16 -31.12 2.57
CA ARG A 7 -43.26 -30.13 1.95
C ARG A 7 -41.91 -30.18 2.66
N GLY A 8 -40.84 -30.35 1.89
CA GLY A 8 -39.46 -30.21 2.34
C GLY A 8 -38.87 -28.92 1.77
N ASN A 9 -38.55 -28.01 2.68
CA ASN A 9 -38.12 -26.64 2.43
C ASN A 9 -36.62 -26.65 2.13
N TRP A 10 -36.18 -26.18 0.96
CA TRP A 10 -34.76 -26.05 0.63
C TRP A 10 -34.30 -24.64 1.00
N ARG A 11 -34.00 -24.44 2.30
CA ARG A 11 -33.25 -23.29 2.79
C ARG A 11 -32.07 -23.81 3.60
N GLY A 12 -30.88 -23.35 3.21
CA GLY A 12 -29.71 -23.22 4.07
C GLY A 12 -28.90 -24.49 4.26
N LEU A 13 -27.62 -24.42 3.87
CA LEU A 13 -26.48 -24.45 4.79
C LEU A 13 -25.20 -24.63 3.94
N LEU A 14 -24.69 -23.52 3.40
CA LEU A 14 -23.26 -23.40 3.12
C LEU A 14 -22.60 -23.15 4.48
N ALA A 15 -22.07 -24.21 5.08
CA ALA A 15 -21.24 -24.10 6.26
C ALA A 15 -19.86 -23.57 5.82
N GLY A 16 -19.65 -22.26 6.00
CA GLY A 16 -18.34 -21.64 5.94
C GLY A 16 -17.46 -22.19 7.08
N LEU A 17 -16.31 -22.73 6.70
CA LEU A 17 -15.25 -23.07 7.63
C LEU A 17 -14.26 -21.90 7.64
N VAL A 18 -14.55 -20.86 8.43
CA VAL A 18 -13.56 -19.82 8.74
C VAL A 18 -12.74 -20.33 9.91
N ILE A 19 -11.54 -20.86 9.61
CA ILE A 19 -10.53 -21.13 10.63
C ILE A 19 -9.91 -19.79 11.01
N GLY A 20 -10.40 -19.20 12.09
CA GLY A 20 -9.71 -18.10 12.76
C GLY A 20 -8.48 -18.63 13.47
N VAL A 21 -7.29 -18.32 12.96
CA VAL A 21 -6.03 -18.50 13.70
C VAL A 21 -5.72 -17.19 14.42
N VAL A 22 -6.03 -17.17 15.72
CA VAL A 22 -5.42 -16.24 16.68
C VAL A 22 -4.13 -16.90 17.14
N LEU A 23 -2.97 -16.31 16.82
CA LEU A 23 -1.73 -16.58 17.53
C LEU A 23 -0.98 -15.28 17.82
N ALA A 24 -1.09 -14.88 19.08
CA ALA A 24 -0.14 -14.04 19.78
C ALA A 24 1.21 -14.78 19.94
N GLY A 25 2.32 -14.05 19.89
CA GLY A 25 3.63 -14.56 20.31
C GLY A 25 4.80 -13.86 19.65
N GLY A 26 5.39 -12.90 20.37
CA GLY A 26 6.56 -12.15 19.92
C GLY A 26 7.85 -12.97 19.87
N ALA A 27 8.80 -12.49 19.06
CA ALA A 27 10.19 -12.88 19.12
C ALA A 27 11.06 -11.60 19.09
N PHE A 28 11.55 -11.22 20.26
CA PHE A 28 12.64 -10.25 20.42
C PHE A 28 13.95 -10.94 20.02
N VAL A 29 14.71 -10.36 19.10
CA VAL A 29 16.12 -10.74 18.87
C VAL A 29 17.00 -9.69 19.51
N VAL A 30 17.70 -10.08 20.58
CA VAL A 30 18.71 -9.28 21.27
C VAL A 30 20.07 -9.60 20.65
N PHE A 31 20.72 -8.62 20.03
CA PHE A 31 22.13 -8.69 19.67
C PHE A 31 22.95 -7.93 20.71
N GLY A 32 23.86 -8.64 21.39
CA GLY A 32 24.80 -8.07 22.36
C GLY A 32 26.04 -7.44 21.72
N PRO A 33 26.79 -6.60 22.46
CA PRO A 33 27.96 -5.89 21.94
C PRO A 33 29.24 -6.72 22.09
N GLY A 34 30.12 -6.68 21.09
CA GLY A 34 31.41 -7.36 21.15
C GLY A 34 32.42 -6.92 20.08
N HIS A 35 33.32 -6.03 20.50
CA HIS A 35 34.75 -5.93 20.15
C HIS A 35 35.19 -5.41 18.76
N LEU A 36 35.39 -4.09 18.74
CA LEU A 36 36.58 -3.33 18.30
C LEU A 36 37.78 -4.12 17.73
N GLN A 37 38.21 -3.77 16.52
CA GLN A 37 39.61 -3.87 16.09
C GLN A 37 40.00 -2.59 15.33
N VAL A 38 40.94 -1.83 15.92
CA VAL A 38 41.59 -0.65 15.35
C VAL A 38 42.64 -1.12 14.34
N LEU A 39 42.71 -0.46 13.18
CA LEU A 39 43.91 -0.42 12.35
C LEU A 39 44.13 1.01 11.84
N MET A 40 45.16 1.64 12.40
CA MET A 40 45.76 2.88 11.92
C MET A 40 46.50 2.62 10.60
N GLY A 41 46.35 3.54 9.65
CA GLY A 41 47.10 3.57 8.39
C GLY A 41 47.07 4.97 7.78
N HIS A 42 48.15 5.69 8.05
CA HIS A 42 48.66 6.95 7.48
C HIS A 42 48.38 7.20 5.98
N ASP A 43 47.99 8.42 5.60
CA ASP A 43 48.88 9.44 4.98
C ASP A 43 48.05 10.61 4.41
N GLY A 44 48.49 11.83 4.69
CA GLY A 44 47.83 13.07 4.24
C GLY A 44 48.28 13.52 2.86
N HIS A 45 47.48 14.35 2.19
CA HIS A 45 47.96 15.38 1.26
C HIS A 45 46.91 16.50 1.06
N ASP A 46 47.40 17.70 1.33
CA ASP A 46 47.08 19.07 0.92
C ASP A 46 45.80 19.50 0.20
N MET A 47 45.44 20.71 0.61
CA MET A 47 44.44 21.65 0.13
C MET A 47 44.70 22.13 -1.31
N ASN A 48 43.65 22.28 -2.10
CA ASN A 48 43.60 23.37 -3.08
C ASN A 48 42.17 23.91 -3.26
N MET A 49 41.97 25.13 -2.76
CA MET A 49 40.82 25.98 -3.04
C MET A 49 41.06 26.70 -4.37
N VAL A 50 40.24 26.43 -5.37
CA VAL A 50 40.12 27.28 -6.56
C VAL A 50 38.70 27.84 -6.59
N VAL A 51 38.61 29.15 -6.35
CA VAL A 51 37.38 29.93 -6.41
C VAL A 51 37.31 30.62 -7.78
N HIS A 52 36.26 30.26 -8.53
CA HIS A 52 35.58 30.97 -9.62
C HIS A 52 36.38 31.58 -10.79
N THR A 53 36.11 31.04 -11.99
CA THR A 53 35.53 31.83 -13.10
C THR A 53 35.06 30.90 -14.22
N GLY A 54 33.85 30.39 -14.07
CA GLY A 54 33.11 29.75 -15.16
C GLY A 54 31.66 30.20 -15.05
N MET A 55 31.23 31.09 -15.95
CA MET A 55 29.82 31.34 -16.24
C MET A 55 29.25 30.06 -16.87
N HIS A 56 29.10 29.03 -16.06
CA HIS A 56 28.33 27.86 -16.42
C HIS A 56 26.88 28.25 -16.28
N ASN A 57 26.25 28.50 -17.43
CA ASN A 57 24.83 28.34 -17.63
C ASN A 57 24.40 27.03 -16.94
N GLN A 58 23.94 27.15 -15.70
CA GLN A 58 23.19 26.10 -15.03
C GLN A 58 21.87 26.00 -15.78
N HIS A 59 21.91 25.22 -16.86
CA HIS A 59 20.73 24.64 -17.44
C HIS A 59 20.17 23.67 -16.39
N HIS A 60 19.45 24.23 -15.42
CA HIS A 60 18.41 23.49 -14.71
C HIS A 60 17.52 22.87 -15.80
N GLY A 61 17.28 21.56 -15.71
CA GLY A 61 16.36 20.86 -16.61
C GLY A 61 15.10 21.69 -16.78
N ALA A 62 14.73 21.96 -18.03
CA ALA A 62 13.66 22.90 -18.39
C ALA A 62 12.24 22.40 -18.01
N ASP A 63 12.17 21.31 -17.24
CA ASP A 63 10.99 20.60 -16.73
C ASP A 63 11.14 20.17 -15.24
N GLY A 64 12.30 20.40 -14.61
CA GLY A 64 12.47 20.46 -13.16
C GLY A 64 12.15 19.22 -12.32
N THR A 65 11.96 18.04 -12.89
CA THR A 65 11.50 16.85 -12.14
C THR A 65 12.18 15.55 -12.59
N GLY A 66 13.52 15.48 -12.44
CA GLY A 66 14.19 14.19 -12.32
C GLY A 66 13.88 13.60 -10.95
N HIS A 67 12.75 12.92 -10.80
CA HIS A 67 12.45 12.20 -9.57
C HIS A 67 13.42 11.02 -9.46
N ASP A 68 14.02 10.85 -8.29
CA ASP A 68 14.76 9.64 -7.96
C ASP A 68 13.78 8.48 -7.86
N GLU A 69 13.53 7.80 -8.99
CA GLU A 69 12.69 6.62 -9.07
C GLU A 69 13.34 5.38 -8.40
N ALA A 70 14.64 5.45 -8.11
CA ALA A 70 15.33 4.38 -7.40
C ALA A 70 15.02 4.44 -5.89
N ASN A 71 15.12 5.63 -5.27
CA ASN A 71 14.96 5.81 -3.83
C ASN A 71 13.59 6.36 -3.40
N MET A 72 12.79 6.91 -4.33
CA MET A 72 11.43 7.44 -4.16
C MET A 72 11.12 7.96 -2.74
N PRO A 73 11.70 9.10 -2.32
CA PRO A 73 11.61 9.56 -0.94
C PRO A 73 10.18 9.77 -0.43
N GLY A 74 9.22 9.99 -1.33
CA GLY A 74 7.79 10.10 -1.00
C GLY A 74 7.14 8.81 -0.50
N LEU A 75 7.76 7.65 -0.71
CA LEU A 75 7.27 6.35 -0.23
C LEU A 75 7.64 6.05 1.24
N LYS A 76 8.32 6.99 1.89
CA LYS A 76 8.59 6.93 3.33
C LYS A 76 7.42 7.52 4.10
N GLY A 77 7.24 7.06 5.34
CA GLY A 77 6.28 7.62 6.28
C GLY A 77 6.86 7.69 7.68
N GLU A 78 6.27 8.52 8.52
CA GLU A 78 6.67 8.69 9.93
C GLU A 78 6.53 7.36 10.71
N ASN A 79 5.56 6.53 10.33
CA ASN A 79 5.21 5.28 11.00
C ASN A 79 5.22 4.07 10.04
N ALA A 80 6.06 4.15 9.00
CA ALA A 80 6.28 3.05 8.07
C ALA A 80 7.68 2.44 8.28
N SER A 81 7.73 1.12 8.29
CA SER A 81 8.99 0.37 8.27
C SER A 81 9.68 0.50 6.91
N ALA A 82 11.01 0.25 6.90
CA ALA A 82 11.77 0.22 5.65
C ALA A 82 11.23 -0.81 4.65
N ARG A 83 10.70 -1.94 5.16
CA ARG A 83 10.08 -2.98 4.35
C ARG A 83 8.80 -2.49 3.66
N GLU A 84 7.94 -1.76 4.36
CA GLU A 84 6.71 -1.22 3.77
C GLU A 84 7.02 -0.20 2.66
N SER A 85 8.03 0.65 2.86
CA SER A 85 8.51 1.55 1.81
C SER A 85 9.11 0.80 0.61
N GLU A 86 9.81 -0.31 0.85
CA GLU A 86 10.38 -1.15 -0.21
C GLU A 86 9.28 -1.84 -1.04
N GLU A 87 8.25 -2.38 -0.39
CA GLU A 87 7.09 -2.99 -1.05
C GLU A 87 6.38 -1.99 -1.97
N LEU A 88 6.17 -0.76 -1.48
CA LEU A 88 5.63 0.33 -2.30
C LEU A 88 6.54 0.63 -3.50
N ALA A 89 7.86 0.68 -3.30
CA ALA A 89 8.80 0.99 -4.37
C ALA A 89 8.83 -0.10 -5.44
N ILE A 90 8.71 -1.37 -5.05
CA ILE A 90 8.57 -2.50 -5.98
C ILE A 90 7.31 -2.33 -6.84
N MET A 91 6.16 -2.03 -6.22
CA MET A 91 4.90 -1.86 -6.96
C MET A 91 4.94 -0.64 -7.88
N PHE A 92 5.45 0.50 -7.43
CA PHE A 92 5.49 1.73 -8.25
C PHE A 92 6.48 1.62 -9.42
N ARG A 93 7.64 0.95 -9.26
CA ARG A 93 8.58 0.74 -10.38
C ARG A 93 8.04 -0.19 -11.46
N ASN A 94 7.13 -1.09 -11.08
CA ASN A 94 6.64 -2.16 -11.94
C ASN A 94 5.12 -2.08 -12.13
N PHE A 95 4.54 -0.88 -12.02
CA PHE A 95 3.09 -0.72 -12.04
C PHE A 95 2.45 -1.22 -13.34
N GLU A 96 3.18 -1.20 -14.46
CA GLU A 96 2.73 -1.73 -15.76
C GLU A 96 2.42 -3.23 -15.73
N THR A 97 2.94 -3.96 -14.74
CA THR A 97 2.64 -5.38 -14.53
C THR A 97 1.31 -5.59 -13.79
N LEU A 98 0.77 -4.55 -13.15
CA LEU A 98 -0.44 -4.62 -12.37
C LEU A 98 -1.69 -4.58 -13.26
N SER A 99 -2.69 -5.35 -12.87
CA SER A 99 -4.04 -5.26 -13.42
C SER A 99 -5.02 -5.25 -12.27
N ARG A 100 -5.96 -4.29 -12.30
CA ARG A 100 -6.96 -4.07 -11.26
C ARG A 100 -8.35 -3.95 -11.89
N THR A 101 -9.34 -4.58 -11.28
CA THR A 101 -10.76 -4.39 -11.61
C THR A 101 -11.52 -4.03 -10.35
N VAL A 102 -12.42 -3.05 -10.45
CA VAL A 102 -13.27 -2.59 -9.35
C VAL A 102 -14.73 -2.83 -9.72
N THR A 103 -15.48 -3.40 -8.78
CA THR A 103 -16.94 -3.46 -8.81
C THR A 103 -17.45 -2.63 -7.64
N GLU A 104 -18.13 -1.53 -7.94
CA GLU A 104 -18.82 -0.74 -6.91
C GLU A 104 -20.02 -1.52 -6.39
N LEU A 105 -20.14 -1.57 -5.07
CA LEU A 105 -21.29 -2.15 -4.37
C LEU A 105 -22.08 -1.01 -3.72
N PRO A 106 -23.41 -1.18 -3.49
CA PRO A 106 -24.20 -0.17 -2.80
C PRO A 106 -23.68 0.20 -1.41
N ASN A 107 -23.00 -0.73 -0.73
CA ASN A 107 -22.44 -0.56 0.61
C ASN A 107 -20.90 -0.70 0.63
N GLY A 108 -20.21 -0.53 -0.50
CA GLY A 108 -18.75 -0.62 -0.53
C GLY A 108 -18.16 -0.97 -1.89
N ILE A 109 -17.11 -1.79 -1.90
CA ILE A 109 -16.36 -2.19 -3.10
C ILE A 109 -16.00 -3.67 -3.07
N ARG A 110 -15.90 -4.26 -4.27
CA ARG A 110 -15.13 -5.48 -4.51
C ARG A 110 -14.03 -5.17 -5.52
N THR A 111 -12.80 -5.51 -5.19
CA THR A 111 -11.65 -5.31 -6.08
C THR A 111 -10.95 -6.63 -6.35
N VAL A 112 -10.38 -6.77 -7.55
CA VAL A 112 -9.48 -7.86 -7.91
C VAL A 112 -8.20 -7.20 -8.42
N THR A 113 -7.07 -7.45 -7.76
CA THR A 113 -5.76 -6.92 -8.19
C THR A 113 -4.78 -8.07 -8.36
N LYS A 114 -4.04 -8.07 -9.47
CA LYS A 114 -3.01 -9.07 -9.77
C LYS A 114 -1.80 -8.41 -10.42
N SER A 115 -0.69 -9.13 -10.46
CA SER A 115 0.45 -8.80 -11.30
C SER A 115 0.83 -9.97 -12.19
N SER A 116 1.37 -9.70 -13.38
CA SER A 116 2.06 -10.68 -14.21
C SER A 116 3.49 -11.00 -13.74
N ASP A 117 4.04 -10.22 -12.81
CA ASP A 117 5.35 -10.41 -12.20
C ASP A 117 5.19 -11.01 -10.79
N GLU A 118 5.86 -12.13 -10.52
CA GLU A 118 5.75 -12.85 -9.25
C GLU A 118 6.29 -12.05 -8.05
N THR A 119 7.32 -11.23 -8.26
CA THR A 119 7.90 -10.37 -7.21
C THR A 119 6.93 -9.24 -6.85
N VAL A 120 6.31 -8.63 -7.86
CA VAL A 120 5.29 -7.61 -7.67
C VAL A 120 4.04 -8.19 -7.02
N MET A 121 3.63 -9.41 -7.41
CA MET A 121 2.50 -10.11 -6.80
C MET A 121 2.75 -10.39 -5.31
N ALA A 122 3.97 -10.78 -4.93
CA ALA A 122 4.34 -10.99 -3.53
C ALA A 122 4.34 -9.67 -2.73
N ALA A 123 4.89 -8.59 -3.29
CA ALA A 123 4.87 -7.26 -2.67
C ALA A 123 3.42 -6.75 -2.50
N LEU A 124 2.57 -6.95 -3.52
CA LEU A 124 1.16 -6.60 -3.48
C LEU A 124 0.39 -7.36 -2.39
N ALA A 125 0.60 -8.67 -2.26
CA ALA A 125 -0.04 -9.48 -1.22
C ALA A 125 0.35 -9.04 0.20
N SER A 126 1.64 -8.77 0.41
CA SER A 126 2.17 -8.23 1.67
C SER A 126 1.55 -6.86 1.97
N HIS A 127 1.57 -5.96 1.00
CA HIS A 127 1.03 -4.61 1.13
C HIS A 127 -0.48 -4.59 1.45
N VAL A 128 -1.29 -5.33 0.68
CA VAL A 128 -2.75 -5.38 0.89
C VAL A 128 -3.10 -5.89 2.28
N SER A 129 -2.47 -6.99 2.71
CA SER A 129 -2.73 -7.59 4.03
C SER A 129 -2.26 -6.66 5.15
N GLY A 130 -1.08 -6.07 5.01
CA GLY A 130 -0.52 -5.12 6.00
C GLY A 130 -1.37 -3.85 6.14
N MET A 131 -1.80 -3.26 5.02
CA MET A 131 -2.62 -2.06 5.03
C MET A 131 -4.02 -2.29 5.60
N ILE A 132 -4.62 -3.45 5.36
CA ILE A 132 -5.91 -3.80 5.98
C ILE A 132 -5.75 -3.91 7.50
N GLY A 133 -4.70 -4.58 7.98
CA GLY A 133 -4.40 -4.64 9.42
C GLY A 133 -4.16 -3.25 10.04
N ARG A 134 -3.49 -2.35 9.32
CA ARG A 134 -3.32 -0.95 9.76
C ARG A 134 -4.63 -0.18 9.84
N VAL A 135 -5.52 -0.33 8.85
CA VAL A 135 -6.85 0.31 8.88
C VAL A 135 -7.67 -0.21 10.06
N GLU A 136 -7.70 -1.53 10.27
CA GLU A 136 -8.41 -2.15 11.40
C GLU A 136 -7.90 -1.67 12.77
N THR A 137 -6.58 -1.51 12.90
CA THR A 137 -5.92 -1.02 14.12
C THR A 137 -5.81 0.50 14.20
N LYS A 138 -6.29 1.23 13.19
CA LYS A 138 -6.21 2.70 13.07
C LYS A 138 -4.78 3.24 13.15
N ASP A 139 -3.82 2.49 12.61
CA ASP A 139 -2.39 2.77 12.67
C ASP A 139 -1.88 3.34 11.34
N ASP A 140 -2.04 4.66 11.17
CA ASP A 140 -1.65 5.39 9.97
C ASP A 140 -0.11 5.33 9.75
N PRO A 141 0.39 4.79 8.62
CA PRO A 141 1.81 4.78 8.30
C PRO A 141 2.35 6.18 7.97
N LYS A 142 1.46 7.14 7.68
CA LYS A 142 1.77 8.54 7.32
C LYS A 142 2.74 8.63 6.15
N ILE A 143 2.49 7.84 5.10
CA ILE A 143 3.29 7.89 3.86
C ILE A 143 3.06 9.25 3.20
N PHE A 144 4.13 9.94 2.80
CA PHE A 144 4.01 11.33 2.31
C PHE A 144 3.07 11.47 1.09
N ILE A 145 3.09 10.48 0.20
CA ILE A 145 2.27 10.49 -1.02
C ILE A 145 0.96 9.70 -0.88
N GLN A 146 0.55 9.37 0.34
CA GLN A 146 -0.65 8.56 0.55
C GLN A 146 -1.91 9.24 0.00
N SER A 147 -2.87 8.43 -0.43
CA SER A 147 -4.20 8.90 -0.79
C SER A 147 -4.82 9.66 0.39
N PRO A 148 -5.33 10.90 0.20
CA PRO A 148 -6.01 11.64 1.26
C PRO A 148 -7.26 10.92 1.79
N THR A 149 -7.82 10.01 0.99
CA THR A 149 -8.98 9.21 1.38
C THR A 149 -8.63 8.20 2.48
N LEU A 150 -7.34 7.88 2.70
CA LEU A 150 -6.92 7.03 3.80
C LEU A 150 -7.10 7.70 5.18
N ASP A 151 -7.14 9.03 5.27
CA ASP A 151 -7.31 9.75 6.54
C ASP A 151 -8.61 9.33 7.25
N ILE A 152 -9.71 9.21 6.51
CA ILE A 152 -11.00 8.77 7.06
C ILE A 152 -10.97 7.28 7.40
N PHE A 153 -10.23 6.45 6.66
CA PHE A 153 -10.10 5.03 6.97
C PHE A 153 -9.32 4.80 8.27
N PHE A 154 -8.23 5.54 8.50
CA PHE A 154 -7.50 5.44 9.76
C PHE A 154 -8.28 6.04 10.93
N ALA A 155 -9.06 7.11 10.73
CA ALA A 155 -9.93 7.65 11.78
C ALA A 155 -11.06 6.67 12.18
N ARG A 156 -11.62 5.96 11.20
CA ARG A 156 -12.90 5.24 11.33
C ARG A 156 -12.82 3.78 10.86
N GLY A 157 -11.65 3.15 10.96
CA GLY A 157 -11.43 1.78 10.50
C GLY A 157 -12.36 0.73 11.11
N ASP A 158 -12.88 0.99 12.32
CA ASP A 158 -13.91 0.16 12.98
C ASP A 158 -15.26 0.13 12.24
N LYS A 159 -15.44 1.00 11.24
CA LYS A 159 -16.62 1.06 10.36
C LYS A 159 -16.41 0.37 9.03
N ILE A 160 -15.23 -0.21 8.78
CA ILE A 160 -14.91 -0.90 7.53
C ILE A 160 -14.77 -2.39 7.84
N HIS A 161 -15.64 -3.21 7.25
CA HIS A 161 -15.47 -4.65 7.25
C HIS A 161 -14.69 -5.06 6.00
N SER A 162 -13.57 -5.76 6.17
CA SER A 162 -12.69 -6.20 5.08
C SER A 162 -12.62 -7.72 5.01
N GLU A 163 -12.76 -8.27 3.81
CA GLU A 163 -12.53 -9.68 3.50
C GLU A 163 -11.48 -9.76 2.39
N ILE A 164 -10.50 -10.65 2.56
CA ILE A 164 -9.39 -10.85 1.61
C ILE A 164 -9.35 -12.33 1.22
N ASP A 165 -9.37 -12.59 -0.08
CA ASP A 165 -9.18 -13.92 -0.63
C ASP A 165 -8.03 -13.92 -1.65
N MET A 166 -7.11 -14.87 -1.48
CA MET A 166 -6.04 -15.14 -2.45
C MET A 166 -6.55 -16.18 -3.45
N THR A 167 -6.64 -15.82 -4.73
CA THR A 167 -7.21 -16.69 -5.78
C THR A 167 -6.29 -16.77 -6.99
N ASP A 168 -6.54 -17.74 -7.89
CA ASP A 168 -5.83 -17.85 -9.17
C ASP A 168 -6.04 -16.61 -10.07
N GLU A 169 -7.12 -15.85 -9.85
CA GLU A 169 -7.42 -14.61 -10.57
C GLU A 169 -6.67 -13.40 -10.01
N GLY A 170 -6.07 -13.51 -8.82
CA GLY A 170 -5.43 -12.42 -8.08
C GLY A 170 -5.94 -12.30 -6.64
N ILE A 171 -5.63 -11.17 -6.02
CA ILE A 171 -6.09 -10.83 -4.67
C ILE A 171 -7.46 -10.18 -4.79
N VAL A 172 -8.47 -10.84 -4.22
CA VAL A 172 -9.83 -10.32 -4.11
C VAL A 172 -9.96 -9.63 -2.75
N VAL A 173 -10.37 -8.37 -2.75
CA VAL A 173 -10.68 -7.63 -1.53
C VAL A 173 -12.11 -7.12 -1.61
N VAL A 174 -12.92 -7.46 -0.63
CA VAL A 174 -14.26 -6.89 -0.43
C VAL A 174 -14.19 -5.99 0.81
N GLN A 175 -14.56 -4.73 0.65
CA GLN A 175 -14.66 -3.78 1.76
C GLN A 175 -16.06 -3.18 1.79
N THR A 176 -16.70 -3.20 2.95
CA THR A 176 -18.07 -2.72 3.11
C THR A 176 -18.24 -1.89 4.38
N SER A 177 -19.26 -1.03 4.38
CA SER A 177 -19.64 -0.20 5.53
C SER A 177 -21.14 0.11 5.51
N ASP A 178 -21.73 0.26 6.70
CA ASP A 178 -23.08 0.83 6.86
C ASP A 178 -23.06 2.37 6.91
N ASP A 179 -21.86 2.97 6.96
CA ASP A 179 -21.71 4.42 7.01
C ASP A 179 -21.59 5.00 5.58
N PRO A 180 -22.52 5.87 5.15
CA PRO A 180 -22.52 6.38 3.79
C PRO A 180 -21.30 7.24 3.45
N GLU A 181 -20.67 7.89 4.43
CA GLU A 181 -19.44 8.65 4.20
C GLU A 181 -18.26 7.71 3.96
N ILE A 182 -18.21 6.58 4.67
CA ILE A 182 -17.19 5.54 4.46
C ILE A 182 -17.40 4.86 3.12
N VAL A 183 -18.64 4.56 2.71
CA VAL A 183 -18.94 3.99 1.39
C VAL A 183 -18.46 4.92 0.27
N ALA A 184 -18.77 6.22 0.37
CA ALA A 184 -18.29 7.21 -0.59
C ALA A 184 -16.75 7.29 -0.63
N ALA A 185 -16.10 7.20 0.53
CA ALA A 185 -14.65 7.14 0.64
C ALA A 185 -14.07 5.84 0.03
N LEU A 186 -14.70 4.68 0.22
CA LEU A 186 -14.30 3.42 -0.42
C LEU A 186 -14.32 3.53 -1.95
N HIS A 187 -15.38 4.10 -2.53
CA HIS A 187 -15.46 4.34 -3.98
C HIS A 187 -14.36 5.28 -4.46
N LYS A 188 -14.16 6.41 -3.76
CA LYS A 188 -13.10 7.37 -4.11
C LYS A 188 -11.70 6.76 -4.03
N HIS A 189 -11.39 6.06 -2.93
CA HIS A 189 -10.10 5.41 -2.76
C HIS A 189 -9.86 4.33 -3.82
N ALA A 190 -10.89 3.56 -4.18
CA ALA A 190 -10.77 2.56 -5.24
C ALA A 190 -10.42 3.19 -6.59
N ALA A 191 -10.97 4.37 -6.91
CA ALA A 191 -10.62 5.13 -8.11
C ALA A 191 -9.17 5.65 -8.06
N GLU A 192 -8.73 6.20 -6.93
CA GLU A 192 -7.36 6.69 -6.74
C GLU A 192 -6.33 5.55 -6.90
N VAL A 193 -6.57 4.38 -6.30
CA VAL A 193 -5.69 3.22 -6.45
C VAL A 193 -5.72 2.64 -7.86
N SER A 194 -6.87 2.68 -8.54
CA SER A 194 -6.95 2.26 -9.95
C SER A 194 -6.11 3.17 -10.85
N ALA A 195 -6.13 4.48 -10.63
CA ALA A 195 -5.29 5.42 -11.35
C ALA A 195 -3.78 5.16 -11.09
N MET A 196 -3.39 4.86 -9.85
CA MET A 196 -2.01 4.50 -9.53
C MET A 196 -1.57 3.17 -10.14
N ALA A 197 -2.46 2.17 -10.20
CA ALA A 197 -2.17 0.91 -10.87
C ALA A 197 -2.03 1.06 -12.39
N GLU A 198 -2.74 2.01 -13.02
CA GLU A 198 -2.69 2.24 -14.46
C GLU A 198 -1.55 3.19 -14.89
N ARG A 199 -1.20 4.17 -14.07
CA ARG A 199 -0.32 5.29 -14.46
C ARG A 199 0.84 5.57 -13.49
N GLY A 200 0.99 4.74 -12.47
CA GLY A 200 2.09 4.82 -11.50
C GLY A 200 2.20 6.20 -10.85
N MET A 201 3.41 6.76 -10.83
CA MET A 201 3.72 8.04 -10.19
C MET A 201 3.03 9.24 -10.83
N GLN A 202 2.60 9.16 -12.10
CA GLN A 202 1.86 10.25 -12.72
C GLN A 202 0.53 10.51 -11.99
N ALA A 203 -0.20 9.46 -11.62
CA ALA A 203 -1.46 9.59 -10.88
C ALA A 203 -1.24 10.23 -9.50
N VAL A 204 -0.13 9.90 -8.84
CA VAL A 204 0.27 10.52 -7.57
C VAL A 204 0.53 12.01 -7.74
N HIS A 205 1.30 12.41 -8.75
CA HIS A 205 1.59 13.82 -9.01
C HIS A 205 0.33 14.63 -9.30
N GLU A 206 -0.58 14.10 -10.12
CA GLU A 206 -1.87 14.73 -10.39
C GLU A 206 -2.71 14.90 -9.12
N MET A 207 -2.80 13.86 -8.30
CA MET A 207 -3.51 13.91 -7.01
C MET A 207 -2.90 14.98 -6.08
N MET A 208 -1.57 15.07 -6.00
CA MET A 208 -0.87 16.05 -5.18
C MET A 208 -1.08 17.49 -5.68
N MET A 209 -1.08 17.71 -7.00
CA MET A 209 -1.40 19.03 -7.57
C MET A 209 -2.84 19.44 -7.28
N GLN A 210 -3.80 18.53 -7.40
CA GLN A 210 -5.20 18.80 -7.07
C GLN A 210 -5.37 19.15 -5.59
N ARG A 211 -4.61 18.50 -4.69
CA ARG A 211 -4.59 18.83 -3.26
C ARG A 211 -4.02 20.22 -2.98
N ALA A 212 -2.93 20.60 -3.64
CA ALA A 212 -2.28 21.89 -3.42
C ALA A 212 -3.10 23.09 -3.95
N GLY A 213 -4.01 22.84 -4.90
CA GLY A 213 -4.88 23.86 -5.49
C GLY A 213 -6.22 24.08 -4.76
N ASN A 214 -6.58 23.24 -3.79
CA ASN A 214 -7.82 23.30 -3.01
C ASN A 214 -7.57 23.84 -1.59
#